data_AF-A0A497SRD2-F1
#
_entry.id   AF-A0A497SRD2-F1
#
_cell.length_a   1.000
_cell.length_b   1.000
_cell.length_c   1.000
_cell.angle_alpha   90.00
_cell.angle_beta   90.00
_cell.angle_gamma   90.00
#
_symmetry.space_group_name_H-M   'P 1'
#
loop_
_entity.id
_entity.type
_entity.pdbx_description
1 polymer ?
#
loop_
_entity_poly.entity_id
_entity_poly.type
_entity_poly.pdbx_seq_one_letter_code
_entity_poly.pdbx_strand_id
1 'polypeptide(L)'
;MAEIVVEVPEELEKEIKEFPENWSEVALKAIKLKVFELELKRSAELRRLFVEAISSKSKLSEEEADKFAIELSRKMKRGRFEQLKKTGLV
;
A
#
# COMPACT_ATOMS: atom_id res chain seq x y z
N MET A 1 -1.79 6.52 -25.56
CA MET A 1 -2.51 6.90 -24.31
C MET A 1 -3.42 5.73 -23.98
N ALA A 2 -3.44 5.27 -22.73
CA ALA A 2 -4.35 4.20 -22.30
C ALA A 2 -5.38 4.81 -21.37
N GLU A 3 -6.66 4.51 -21.61
CA GLU A 3 -7.76 4.97 -20.77
C GLU A 3 -8.25 3.82 -19.90
N ILE A 4 -8.47 4.10 -18.62
CA ILE A 4 -9.00 3.15 -17.65
C ILE A 4 -10.38 3.67 -17.23
N VAL A 5 -11.41 2.89 -17.53
CA VAL A 5 -12.78 3.15 -17.07
C VAL A 5 -13.03 2.29 -15.85
N VAL A 6 -13.48 2.89 -14.75
CA VAL A 6 -13.76 2.21 -13.50
C VAL A 6 -15.22 2.45 -13.13
N GLU A 7 -15.93 1.38 -12.84
CA GLU A 7 -17.28 1.45 -12.32
C GLU A 7 -17.21 1.79 -10.83
N VAL A 8 -17.87 2.89 -10.45
CA VAL A 8 -17.93 3.34 -9.05
C VAL A 8 -19.13 2.66 -8.39
N PRO A 9 -18.95 1.97 -7.25
CA PRO A 9 -20.05 1.43 -6.47
C PRO A 9 -21.04 2.51 -6.03
N GLU A 10 -22.33 2.18 -5.98
CA GLU A 10 -23.40 3.13 -5.61
C GLU A 10 -23.16 3.77 -4.24
N GLU A 11 -22.54 3.05 -3.30
CA GLU A 11 -22.23 3.56 -1.97
C GLU A 11 -21.24 4.73 -2.00
N LEU A 12 -20.31 4.71 -2.98
CA LEU A 12 -19.29 5.75 -3.16
C LEU A 12 -19.76 6.87 -4.08
N GLU A 13 -20.78 6.65 -4.91
CA GLU A 13 -21.29 7.71 -5.80
C GLU A 13 -21.75 8.95 -5.04
N LYS A 14 -22.40 8.77 -3.88
CA LYS A 14 -22.85 9.89 -3.04
C LYS A 14 -21.66 10.71 -2.55
N GLU A 15 -20.64 10.05 -2.02
CA GLU A 15 -19.42 10.70 -1.54
C GLU A 15 -18.70 11.43 -2.68
N ILE A 16 -18.64 10.81 -3.87
CA ILE A 16 -18.00 11.42 -5.05
C ILE A 16 -18.75 12.67 -5.53
N LYS A 17 -20.08 12.64 -5.50
CA LYS A 17 -20.94 13.77 -5.90
C LYS A 17 -20.89 14.91 -4.88
N GLU A 18 -20.71 14.60 -3.60
CA GLU A 18 -20.65 15.59 -2.51
C GLU A 18 -19.31 16.32 -2.43
N PHE A 19 -18.22 15.70 -2.91
CA PHE A 19 -16.89 16.32 -2.93
C PHE A 19 -16.48 16.74 -4.35
N PRO A 20 -16.50 18.05 -4.67
CA PRO A 20 -16.11 18.56 -5.98
C PRO A 20 -14.58 18.61 -6.11
N GLU A 21 -13.96 17.44 -6.27
CA GLU A 21 -12.54 17.30 -6.58
C GLU A 21 -12.29 16.82 -8.01
N ASN A 22 -11.05 16.96 -8.48
CA ASN A 22 -10.62 16.33 -9.72
C ASN A 22 -10.43 14.82 -9.50
N TRP A 23 -11.51 14.06 -9.66
CA TRP A 23 -11.52 12.60 -9.47
C TRP A 23 -10.52 11.84 -10.34
N SER A 24 -10.14 12.38 -11.51
CA SER A 24 -9.08 11.79 -12.34
C SER A 24 -7.72 11.88 -11.65
N GLU A 25 -7.43 12.99 -10.99
CA GLU A 25 -6.20 13.17 -10.23
C GLU A 25 -6.20 12.30 -8.95
N VAL A 26 -7.34 12.23 -8.26
CA VAL A 26 -7.52 11.35 -7.08
C VAL A 26 -7.29 9.89 -7.47
N ALA A 27 -7.92 9.42 -8.55
CA ALA A 27 -7.75 8.07 -9.05
C ALA A 27 -6.29 7.78 -9.41
N LEU A 28 -5.61 8.71 -10.10
CA LEU A 28 -4.20 8.56 -10.44
C LEU A 28 -3.30 8.45 -9.20
N LYS A 29 -3.54 9.28 -8.19
CA LYS A 29 -2.81 9.22 -6.91
C LYS A 29 -3.07 7.90 -6.19
N ALA A 30 -4.31 7.46 -6.12
CA ALA A 30 -4.69 6.18 -5.52
C ALA A 30 -4.03 4.99 -6.22
N ILE A 31 -4.02 4.98 -7.56
CA ILE A 31 -3.35 3.94 -8.35
C ILE A 31 -1.85 3.92 -8.04
N LYS A 32 -1.18 5.07 -8.09
CA LYS A 32 0.26 5.16 -7.77
C LYS A 32 0.58 4.65 -6.36
N LEU A 33 -0.21 5.04 -5.37
CA LEU A 33 -0.07 4.58 -3.99
C LEU A 33 -0.27 3.06 -3.90
N LYS A 34 -1.27 2.52 -4.60
CA LYS A 34 -1.54 1.08 -4.56
C LYS A 34 -0.45 0.26 -5.23
N VAL A 35 0.09 0.74 -6.35
CA VAL A 35 1.23 0.13 -7.03
C VAL A 35 2.44 0.10 -6.08
N PHE A 36 2.77 1.22 -5.46
CA PHE A 36 3.86 1.30 -4.48
C PHE A 36 3.66 0.34 -3.29
N GLU A 37 2.45 0.25 -2.75
CA GLU A 37 2.11 -0.70 -1.68
C GLU A 37 2.33 -2.17 -2.13
N LEU A 38 1.94 -2.49 -3.37
CA LEU A 38 2.15 -3.83 -3.94
C LEU A 38 3.63 -4.14 -4.14
N GLU A 39 4.43 -3.17 -4.58
CA GLU A 39 5.88 -3.30 -4.73
C GLU A 39 6.57 -3.50 -3.39
N LEU A 40 6.22 -2.71 -2.37
CA LEU A 40 6.64 -2.90 -0.98
C LEU A 40 6.27 -4.30 -0.46
N LYS A 41 5.09 -4.81 -0.78
CA LYS A 41 4.67 -6.18 -0.41
C LYS A 41 5.50 -7.26 -1.08
N ARG A 42 6.00 -7.02 -2.29
CA ARG A 42 6.75 -8.01 -3.05
C ARG A 42 8.24 -8.01 -2.73
N SER A 43 8.85 -6.84 -2.53
CA SER A 43 10.30 -6.71 -2.36
C SER A 43 10.72 -6.58 -0.88
N ALA A 44 11.61 -7.47 -0.44
CA ALA A 44 12.20 -7.40 0.90
C ALA A 44 13.17 -6.21 1.05
N GLU A 45 13.89 -5.90 -0.03
CA GLU A 45 14.84 -4.80 -0.09
C GLU A 45 14.13 -3.44 0.00
N LEU A 46 13.04 -3.24 -0.74
CA LEU A 46 12.24 -2.01 -0.63
C LEU A 46 11.65 -1.82 0.77
N ARG A 47 11.23 -2.91 1.43
CA ARG A 47 10.78 -2.82 2.84
C ARG A 47 11.89 -2.37 3.76
N ARG A 48 13.09 -2.92 3.58
CA ARG A 48 14.26 -2.57 4.39
C ARG A 48 14.61 -1.09 4.19
N LEU A 49 14.76 -0.64 2.94
CA LEU A 49 15.07 0.75 2.60
C LEU A 49 14.01 1.72 3.14
N PHE A 50 12.73 1.35 3.09
CA PHE A 50 11.65 2.18 3.65
C PHE A 50 11.76 2.31 5.16
N VAL A 51 12.08 1.23 5.87
CA VAL A 51 12.30 1.26 7.31
C VAL A 51 13.57 2.04 7.67
N GLU A 52 14.66 1.86 6.93
CA GLU A 52 15.89 2.64 7.10
C GLU A 52 15.65 4.14 6.87
N ALA A 53 14.86 4.50 5.86
CA ALA A 53 14.49 5.89 5.56
C ALA A 53 13.58 6.52 6.62
N ILE A 54 12.66 5.76 7.21
CA ILE A 54 11.81 6.26 8.31
C ILE A 54 12.61 6.33 9.61
N SER A 55 13.40 5.28 9.90
CA SER A 55 14.22 5.22 11.12
C SER A 55 15.24 6.34 11.15
N SER A 56 15.94 6.62 10.05
CA SER A 56 16.87 7.76 9.94
C SER A 56 16.23 9.14 10.14
N LYS A 57 14.90 9.26 9.97
CA LYS A 57 14.14 10.49 10.25
C LYS A 57 13.45 10.48 11.62
N SER A 58 13.49 9.38 12.34
CA SER A 58 12.83 9.18 13.64
C SER A 58 13.89 8.94 14.73
N LYS A 59 13.53 9.13 16.01
CA LYS A 59 14.44 8.83 17.13
C LYS A 59 14.57 7.32 17.42
N LEU A 60 14.46 6.46 16.41
CA LEU A 60 14.63 5.02 16.60
C LEU A 60 16.12 4.70 16.64
N SER A 61 16.53 3.91 17.63
CA SER A 61 17.85 3.27 17.62
C SER A 61 17.93 2.22 16.51
N GLU A 62 19.14 1.88 16.08
CA GLU A 62 19.40 0.90 15.02
C GLU A 62 18.75 -0.47 15.33
N GLU A 63 18.84 -0.93 16.59
CA GLU A 63 18.19 -2.16 17.04
C GLU A 63 16.65 -2.11 16.95
N GLU A 64 16.04 -0.95 17.21
CA GLU A 64 14.58 -0.78 17.10
C GLU A 64 14.14 -0.76 15.63
N ALA A 65 14.94 -0.13 14.76
CA ALA A 65 14.71 -0.12 13.31
C ALA A 65 14.75 -1.55 12.74
N ASP A 66 15.74 -2.36 13.15
CA ASP A 66 15.87 -3.75 12.72
C ASP A 66 14.71 -4.63 13.22
N LYS A 67 14.33 -4.51 14.49
CA LYS A 67 13.15 -5.22 15.04
C LYS A 67 11.89 -4.85 14.27
N PHE A 68 11.69 -3.57 13.98
CA PHE A 68 10.56 -3.07 13.22
C PHE A 68 10.54 -3.62 11.78
N ALA A 69 11.68 -3.67 11.09
CA ALA A 69 11.79 -4.22 9.74
C ALA A 69 11.42 -5.71 9.69
N ILE A 70 11.86 -6.50 10.68
CA ILE A 70 11.54 -7.92 10.80
C ILE A 70 10.04 -8.10 11.06
N GLU A 71 9.46 -7.32 11.99
CA GLU A 71 8.05 -7.40 12.33
C GLU A 71 7.15 -7.01 11.16
N LEU A 72 7.49 -5.92 10.45
CA LEU A 72 6.80 -5.47 9.24
C LEU A 72 6.81 -6.57 8.18
N SER A 73 7.98 -7.18 7.93
CA SER A 73 8.12 -8.29 6.98
C SER A 73 7.25 -9.51 7.37
N ARG A 74 7.17 -9.84 8.65
CA ARG A 74 6.30 -10.94 9.16
C ARG A 74 4.82 -10.62 8.98
N LYS A 75 4.37 -9.41 9.34
CA LYS A 75 2.97 -8.97 9.18
C LYS A 75 2.56 -8.98 7.71
N MET A 76 3.43 -8.54 6.81
CA MET A 76 3.15 -8.54 5.37
C MET A 76 3.09 -9.95 4.78
N LYS A 77 3.95 -10.88 5.21
CA LYS A 77 3.85 -12.30 4.82
C LYS A 77 2.53 -12.92 5.27
N ARG A 78 2.09 -12.67 6.51
CA ARG A 78 0.79 -13.12 7.01
C ARG A 78 -0.38 -12.53 6.20
N GLY A 79 -0.37 -11.23 5.95
CA GLY A 79 -1.41 -10.59 5.13
C GLY A 79 -1.48 -11.13 3.70
N ARG A 80 -0.32 -11.41 3.08
CA ARG A 80 -0.25 -12.06 1.76
C ARG A 80 -0.79 -13.49 1.79
N PHE A 81 -0.46 -14.26 2.82
CA PHE A 81 -0.97 -15.62 3.00
C PHE A 81 -2.51 -15.63 3.12
N GLU A 82 -3.08 -14.75 3.93
CA GLU A 82 -4.54 -14.62 4.06
C GLU A 82 -5.22 -14.20 2.75
N GLN A 83 -4.59 -13.31 1.96
CA GLN A 83 -5.09 -12.95 0.62
C GLN A 83 -5.08 -14.14 -0.35
N LEU A 84 -4.01 -14.93 -0.34
CA LEU A 84 -3.89 -16.12 -1.20
C LEU A 84 -4.96 -17.16 -0.84
N LYS A 85 -5.21 -17.36 0.46
CA LYS A 85 -6.26 -18.25 0.95
C LYS A 85 -7.67 -17.79 0.54
N LYS A 86 -7.94 -16.48 0.61
CA LYS A 86 -9.21 -15.88 0.14
C LYS A 86 -9.41 -16.00 -1.37
N THR A 87 -8.34 -16.10 -2.14
CA THR A 87 -8.37 -16.21 -3.60
C THR A 87 -8.25 -17.66 -4.09
N GLY A 88 -8.18 -18.64 -3.19
CA GLY A 88 -8.12 -20.07 -3.52
C GLY A 88 -6.81 -20.51 -4.17
N LEU A 89 -5.75 -19.70 -4.05
CA LEU A 89 -4.44 -19.97 -4.66
C LEU A 89 -3.50 -20.76 -3.73
N VAL A 90 -3.87 -20.91 -2.45
CA VAL A 90 -3.25 -21.74 -1.41
C VAL A 90 -4.32 -22.19 -0.42
#